data_AF-A0A382AKW8-F1
#
_entry.id   AF-A0A382AKW8-F1
#
_cell.length_a   1.000
_cell.length_b   1.000
_cell.length_c   1.000
_cell.angle_alpha   90.00
_cell.angle_beta   90.00
_cell.angle_gamma   90.00
#
_symmetry.space_group_name_H-M   'P 1'
#
loop_
_entity.id
_entity.type
_entity.pdbx_description
1 polymer ?
#
loop_
_entity_poly.entity_id
_entity_poly.type
_entity_poly.pdbx_seq_one_letter_code
_entity_poly.pdbx_strand_id
1 'polypeptide(L)'
;MVVLHLCLRIDPDIKSFMVTTPNKPVDTIVFRQYVIKEWDLSWQKFQVFRSEEPAPDKLYLTDPKECCRINKVEPLRKALKELKPYAWISGLRGTESDERLEKHSKIEEQYGIVKINPILDWTELDVWKYTATHNIPVNPLYSKGYRSLGCTPCMAPGGELERSGRWQNTPLEGGECGIHTLETSDA
;
A
#
# COMPACT_ATOMS: atom_id res chain seq x y z
N MET A 1 -7.43 -2.46 3.47
CA MET A 1 -8.65 -2.57 4.31
C MET A 1 -8.98 -4.02 4.60
N VAL A 2 -9.28 -4.85 3.60
CA VAL A 2 -9.58 -6.30 3.79
C VAL A 2 -8.55 -7.03 4.66
N VAL A 3 -7.25 -6.93 4.35
CA VAL A 3 -6.20 -7.59 5.14
C VAL A 3 -6.18 -7.10 6.58
N LEU A 4 -6.32 -5.79 6.82
CA LEU A 4 -6.38 -5.25 8.17
C LEU A 4 -7.59 -5.80 8.94
N HIS A 5 -8.77 -5.86 8.31
CA HIS A 5 -9.95 -6.48 8.90
C HIS A 5 -9.74 -7.97 9.22
N LEU A 6 -9.15 -8.75 8.29
CA LEU A 6 -8.80 -10.16 8.52
C LEU A 6 -7.88 -10.31 9.74
N CYS A 7 -6.84 -9.49 9.83
CA CYS A 7 -5.91 -9.54 10.96
C CYS A 7 -6.59 -9.17 12.28
N LEU A 8 -7.38 -8.10 12.32
CA LEU A 8 -8.09 -7.65 13.54
C LEU A 8 -9.12 -8.67 14.04
N ARG A 9 -9.66 -9.51 13.15
CA ARG A 9 -10.54 -10.61 13.54
C ARG A 9 -9.82 -11.76 14.25
N ILE A 10 -8.51 -11.89 14.04
CA ILE A 10 -7.67 -12.92 14.66
C ILE A 10 -7.01 -12.36 15.92
N ASP A 11 -6.44 -11.16 15.81
CA ASP A 11 -5.74 -10.45 16.87
C ASP A 11 -6.17 -8.97 16.88
N PRO A 12 -7.10 -8.57 17.78
CA PRO A 12 -7.55 -7.18 17.92
C PRO A 12 -6.46 -6.20 18.37
N ASP A 13 -5.32 -6.70 18.86
CA ASP A 13 -4.19 -5.90 19.32
C ASP A 13 -3.03 -5.87 18.31
N ILE A 14 -3.21 -6.47 17.13
CA ILE A 14 -2.19 -6.50 16.09
C ILE A 14 -1.74 -5.09 15.72
N LYS A 15 -0.42 -4.90 15.69
CA LYS A 15 0.18 -3.62 15.28
C LYS A 15 0.05 -3.45 13.77
N SER A 16 -0.25 -2.23 13.37
CA SER A 16 -0.39 -1.81 11.99
C SER A 16 0.29 -0.46 11.79
N PHE A 17 0.67 -0.17 10.55
CA PHE A 17 1.28 1.11 10.22
C PHE A 17 0.92 1.55 8.81
N MET A 18 1.13 2.83 8.53
CA MET A 18 0.99 3.40 7.21
C MET A 18 2.20 4.27 6.87
N VAL A 19 2.74 4.10 5.66
CA VAL A 19 3.63 5.09 5.07
C VAL A 19 2.79 6.15 4.34
N THR A 20 3.02 7.42 4.67
CA THR A 20 2.38 8.56 4.03
C THR A 20 3.40 9.43 3.30
N THR A 21 2.95 10.06 2.21
CA THR A 21 3.76 10.95 1.38
C THR A 21 3.21 12.38 1.46
N PRO A 22 3.98 13.41 1.06
CA PRO A 22 3.46 14.78 0.96
C PRO A 22 2.27 14.90 -0.01
N ASN A 23 2.27 14.05 -1.05
CA ASN A 23 1.27 14.03 -2.11
C ASN A 23 0.12 13.05 -1.83
N LYS A 24 -0.11 12.66 -0.57
CA LYS A 24 -1.20 11.75 -0.22
C LYS A 24 -2.55 12.48 -0.42
N PRO A 25 -3.54 11.89 -1.11
CA PRO A 25 -4.84 12.52 -1.30
C PRO A 25 -5.51 12.84 0.04
N VAL A 26 -6.08 14.04 0.17
CA VAL A 26 -6.77 14.50 1.40
C VAL A 26 -7.89 13.54 1.78
N ASP A 27 -8.70 13.09 0.82
CA ASP A 27 -9.74 12.08 1.01
C ASP A 27 -9.20 10.81 1.69
N THR A 28 -7.97 10.39 1.36
CA THR A 28 -7.36 9.22 1.97
C THR A 28 -6.84 9.50 3.39
N ILE A 29 -6.38 10.71 3.66
CA ILE A 29 -5.96 11.14 5.01
C ILE A 29 -7.18 11.17 5.94
N VAL A 30 -8.28 11.76 5.48
CA VAL A 30 -9.56 11.80 6.20
C VAL A 30 -10.11 10.39 6.40
N PHE A 31 -10.12 9.57 5.35
CA PHE A 31 -10.56 8.18 5.44
C PHE A 31 -9.75 7.37 6.46
N ARG A 32 -8.42 7.56 6.52
CA ARG A 32 -7.57 6.94 7.54
C ARG A 32 -7.99 7.34 8.95
N GLN A 33 -8.24 8.63 9.20
CA GLN A 33 -8.68 9.11 10.52
C GLN A 33 -10.02 8.50 10.91
N TYR A 34 -10.95 8.41 9.97
CA TYR A 34 -12.22 7.70 10.16
C TYR A 34 -11.99 6.24 10.56
N VAL A 35 -11.19 5.49 9.80
CA VAL A 35 -10.91 4.06 10.09
C VAL A 35 -10.24 3.89 11.46
N ILE A 36 -9.26 4.73 11.79
CA ILE A 36 -8.57 4.67 13.09
C ILE A 36 -9.58 4.79 14.24
N LYS A 37 -10.53 5.72 14.11
CA LYS A 37 -11.58 5.92 15.12
C LYS A 37 -12.58 4.75 15.13
N GLU A 38 -13.07 4.37 13.96
CA GLU A 38 -14.12 3.35 13.83
C GLU A 38 -13.66 1.96 14.27
N TRP A 39 -12.39 1.63 14.05
CA TRP A 39 -11.82 0.32 14.38
C TRP A 39 -10.96 0.32 15.65
N ASP A 40 -11.07 1.38 16.47
CA ASP A 40 -10.32 1.54 17.74
C ASP A 40 -8.81 1.24 17.59
N LEU A 41 -8.21 1.76 16.52
CA LEU A 41 -6.79 1.60 16.26
C LEU A 41 -6.03 2.67 17.04
N SER A 42 -5.93 2.48 18.36
CA SER A 42 -5.21 3.39 19.25
C SER A 42 -3.77 3.65 18.77
N TRP A 43 -3.14 4.71 19.27
CA TRP A 43 -1.76 5.07 18.88
C TRP A 43 -0.73 3.94 19.13
N GLN A 44 -1.04 3.01 20.04
CA GLN A 44 -0.22 1.83 20.32
C GLN A 44 -0.35 0.75 19.22
N LYS A 45 -1.49 0.74 18.52
CA LYS A 45 -1.86 -0.22 17.47
C LYS A 45 -1.63 0.31 16.05
N PHE A 46 -1.61 1.63 15.85
CA PHE A 46 -1.43 2.24 14.54
C PHE A 46 -0.42 3.38 14.54
N GLN A 47 0.60 3.25 13.69
CA GLN A 47 1.65 4.27 13.53
C GLN A 47 1.75 4.79 12.09
N VAL A 48 2.22 6.04 11.94
CA VAL A 48 2.40 6.67 10.63
C VAL A 48 3.86 7.04 10.42
N PHE A 49 4.43 6.56 9.32
CA PHE A 49 5.79 6.84 8.89
C PHE A 49 5.77 7.72 7.64
N ARG A 50 6.76 8.61 7.52
CA ARG A 50 6.96 9.51 6.37
C ARG A 50 8.44 9.84 6.23
N SER A 51 8.84 10.36 5.08
CA SER A 51 10.19 10.92 4.94
C SER A 51 10.32 12.17 5.79
N GLU A 52 11.49 12.33 6.42
CA GLU A 52 11.89 13.57 7.11
C GLU A 52 12.31 14.63 6.09
N GLU A 53 12.94 14.19 5.00
CA GLU A 53 13.33 15.02 3.86
C GLU A 53 12.59 14.48 2.63
N PRO A 54 11.39 15.00 2.32
CA PRO A 54 10.62 14.52 1.19
C PRO A 54 11.32 14.82 -0.14
N ALA A 55 11.04 14.01 -1.15
CA ALA A 55 11.61 14.23 -2.48
C ALA A 55 11.26 15.63 -3.02
N PRO A 56 12.15 16.24 -3.82
CA PRO A 56 11.87 17.49 -4.50
C PRO A 56 10.53 17.50 -5.23
N ASP A 57 9.88 18.67 -5.26
CA ASP A 57 8.61 18.82 -5.98
C ASP A 57 8.75 18.39 -7.44
N LYS A 58 7.70 17.77 -7.97
CA LYS A 58 7.63 17.25 -9.34
C LYS A 58 8.67 16.21 -9.75
N LEU A 59 9.52 15.71 -8.84
CA LEU A 59 10.43 14.59 -9.15
C LEU A 59 9.67 13.36 -9.68
N TYR A 60 8.40 13.19 -9.29
CA TYR A 60 7.54 12.11 -9.81
C TYR A 60 7.31 12.15 -11.32
N LEU A 61 7.57 13.27 -12.00
CA LEU A 61 7.46 13.39 -13.46
C LEU A 61 8.71 12.86 -14.17
N THR A 62 9.89 13.14 -13.61
CA THR A 62 11.19 12.86 -14.25
C THR A 62 11.82 11.58 -13.73
N ASP A 63 11.75 11.35 -12.42
CA ASP A 63 12.22 10.13 -11.76
C ASP A 63 11.21 9.64 -10.70
N PRO A 64 10.09 9.05 -11.14
CA PRO A 64 9.10 8.46 -10.24
C PRO A 64 9.64 7.34 -9.35
N LYS A 65 10.71 6.63 -9.77
CA LYS A 65 11.32 5.58 -8.95
C LYS A 65 12.03 6.19 -7.75
N GLU A 66 12.87 7.19 -7.97
CA GLU A 66 13.58 7.89 -6.90
C GLU A 66 12.60 8.64 -5.98
N CYS A 67 11.58 9.30 -6.56
CA CYS A 67 10.51 9.92 -5.77
C CYS A 67 9.81 8.90 -4.85
N CYS A 68 9.54 7.69 -5.33
CA CYS A 68 8.97 6.62 -4.51
C CYS A 68 9.98 6.05 -3.52
N ARG A 69 11.28 5.96 -3.86
CA ARG A 69 12.33 5.51 -2.95
C ARG A 69 12.36 6.38 -1.70
N ILE A 70 12.51 7.71 -1.89
CA ILE A 70 12.56 8.71 -0.80
C ILE A 70 11.24 8.74 -0.02
N ASN A 71 10.10 8.85 -0.71
CA ASN A 71 8.84 9.09 -0.01
C ASN A 71 8.15 7.83 0.52
N LYS A 72 8.52 6.63 0.05
CA LYS A 72 7.81 5.38 0.37
C LYS A 72 8.72 4.26 0.85
N VAL A 73 9.80 3.97 0.13
CA VAL A 73 10.67 2.81 0.45
C VAL A 73 11.50 3.09 1.70
N GLU A 74 12.15 4.25 1.80
CA GLU A 74 12.93 4.59 3.00
C GLU A 74 12.06 4.69 4.27
N PRO A 75 10.88 5.34 4.25
CA PRO A 75 9.99 5.33 5.42
C PRO A 75 9.47 3.94 5.78
N LEU A 76 9.27 3.04 4.79
CA LEU A 76 8.93 1.65 5.06
C LEU A 76 10.08 0.94 5.77
N ARG A 77 11.32 1.06 5.27
CA ARG A 77 12.51 0.48 5.92
C ARG A 77 12.66 1.00 7.35
N LYS A 78 12.45 2.30 7.57
CA LYS A 78 12.41 2.93 8.89
C LYS A 78 11.34 2.30 9.78
N ALA A 79 10.11 2.14 9.27
CA ALA A 79 9.01 1.50 10.00
C ALA A 79 9.36 0.08 10.44
N LEU A 80 9.90 -0.74 9.54
CA LEU A 80 10.29 -2.12 9.87
C LEU A 80 11.42 -2.17 10.89
N LYS A 81 12.40 -1.27 10.80
CA LYS A 81 13.52 -1.17 11.75
C LYS A 81 13.08 -0.73 13.14
N GLU A 82 12.15 0.23 13.23
CA GLU A 82 11.66 0.76 14.51
C GLU A 82 10.66 -0.19 15.18
N LEU A 83 9.73 -0.76 14.41
CA LEU A 83 8.71 -1.66 14.93
C LEU A 83 9.24 -3.05 15.23
N LYS A 84 10.32 -3.48 14.57
CA LYS A 84 10.96 -4.80 14.69
C LYS A 84 9.94 -5.96 14.65
N PRO A 85 9.06 -6.02 13.64
CA PRO A 85 8.06 -7.07 13.58
C PRO A 85 8.73 -8.42 13.27
N TYR A 86 8.15 -9.52 13.77
CA TYR A 86 8.55 -10.87 13.36
C TYR A 86 8.20 -11.15 11.89
N ALA A 87 7.08 -10.59 11.43
CA ALA A 87 6.63 -10.69 10.04
C ALA A 87 5.84 -9.45 9.62
N TRP A 88 5.87 -9.13 8.33
CA TRP A 88 5.09 -8.06 7.72
C TRP A 88 3.96 -8.63 6.87
N ILE A 89 2.72 -8.29 7.21
CA ILE A 89 1.54 -8.69 6.44
C ILE A 89 1.17 -7.57 5.47
N SER A 90 0.99 -7.91 4.19
CA SER A 90 0.73 -6.93 3.13
C SER A 90 -0.57 -7.22 2.37
N GLY A 91 -1.16 -6.17 1.77
CA GLY A 91 -2.36 -6.25 0.94
C GLY A 91 -2.10 -6.58 -0.53
N LEU A 92 -0.90 -7.05 -0.86
CA LEU A 92 -0.49 -7.40 -2.22
C LEU A 92 -1.40 -8.48 -2.82
N ARG A 93 -1.87 -8.25 -4.05
CA ARG A 93 -2.51 -9.28 -4.88
C ARG A 93 -1.73 -9.51 -6.16
N GLY A 94 -1.64 -10.75 -6.60
CA GLY A 94 -1.04 -11.14 -7.88
C GLY A 94 -1.87 -10.65 -9.06
N THR A 95 -3.18 -10.53 -8.90
CA THR A 95 -4.11 -10.07 -9.95
C THR A 95 -4.05 -8.57 -10.25
N GLU A 96 -3.28 -7.79 -9.47
CA GLU A 96 -3.11 -6.35 -9.68
C GLU A 96 -2.18 -6.01 -10.87
N SER A 97 -1.31 -6.94 -11.26
CA SER A 97 -0.50 -6.90 -12.50
C SER A 97 0.15 -8.26 -12.76
N ASP A 98 0.39 -8.60 -14.03
CA ASP A 98 1.02 -9.89 -14.41
C ASP A 98 2.37 -10.09 -13.69
N GLU A 99 3.16 -9.02 -13.57
CA GLU A 99 4.43 -9.02 -12.87
C GLU A 99 4.32 -9.48 -11.40
N ARG A 100 3.21 -9.15 -10.72
CA ARG A 100 3.02 -9.51 -9.31
C ARG A 100 2.72 -10.98 -9.12
N LEU A 101 1.98 -11.59 -10.04
CA LEU A 101 1.62 -13.01 -9.96
C LEU A 101 2.85 -13.90 -10.08
N GLU A 102 3.81 -13.52 -10.94
CA GLU A 102 5.02 -14.30 -11.16
C GLU A 102 6.09 -14.09 -10.08
N LYS A 103 6.18 -12.87 -9.53
CA LYS A 103 7.29 -12.49 -8.63
C LYS A 103 7.02 -12.72 -7.15
N HIS A 104 5.79 -13.01 -6.74
CA HIS A 104 5.42 -13.07 -5.33
C HIS A 104 4.85 -14.39 -4.89
N SER A 105 5.11 -14.72 -3.63
CA SER A 105 4.56 -15.90 -2.95
C SER A 105 3.72 -15.49 -1.74
N LYS A 106 2.84 -16.39 -1.28
CA LYS A 106 2.00 -16.14 -0.08
C LYS A 106 2.86 -15.89 1.17
N ILE A 107 4.02 -16.53 1.23
CA ILE A 107 5.05 -16.32 2.25
C ILE A 107 6.37 -16.15 1.50
N GLU A 108 7.08 -15.05 1.76
CA GLU A 108 8.35 -14.71 1.14
C GLU A 108 9.23 -13.94 2.13
N GLU A 109 10.51 -13.71 1.80
CA GLU A 109 11.38 -12.84 2.58
C GLU A 109 11.55 -11.50 1.86
N GLN A 110 11.42 -10.39 2.60
CA GLN A 110 11.69 -9.06 2.07
C GLN A 110 12.22 -8.16 3.19
N TYR A 111 13.24 -7.35 2.90
CA TYR A 111 13.89 -6.47 3.89
C TYR A 111 14.42 -7.22 5.14
N GLY A 112 14.84 -8.48 4.98
CA GLY A 112 15.38 -9.32 6.05
C GLY A 112 14.33 -9.81 7.07
N ILE A 113 13.04 -9.74 6.71
CA ILE A 113 11.94 -10.27 7.53
C ILE A 113 10.98 -11.10 6.68
N VAL A 114 10.22 -11.98 7.34
CA VAL A 114 9.14 -12.73 6.69
C VAL A 114 8.04 -11.75 6.25
N LYS A 115 7.60 -11.88 5.02
CA LYS A 115 6.45 -11.16 4.46
C LYS A 115 5.35 -12.14 4.09
N ILE A 116 4.12 -11.80 4.48
CA ILE A 116 2.93 -12.62 4.30
C ILE A 116 1.92 -11.87 3.43
N ASN A 117 1.48 -12.50 2.34
CA ASN A 117 0.52 -11.98 1.37
C ASN A 117 -0.75 -12.84 1.39
N PRO A 118 -1.65 -12.67 2.38
CA PRO A 118 -2.75 -13.62 2.66
C PRO A 118 -3.83 -13.65 1.58
N ILE A 119 -3.92 -12.59 0.76
CA ILE A 119 -4.90 -12.44 -0.32
C ILE A 119 -4.23 -12.42 -1.70
N LEU A 120 -3.03 -13.00 -1.83
CA LEU A 120 -2.24 -12.95 -3.07
C LEU A 120 -3.03 -13.46 -4.28
N ASP A 121 -3.82 -14.51 -4.09
CA ASP A 121 -4.63 -15.19 -5.11
C ASP A 121 -6.04 -14.59 -5.28
N TRP A 122 -6.41 -13.56 -4.52
CA TRP A 122 -7.72 -12.93 -4.63
C TRP A 122 -7.82 -12.07 -5.89
N THR A 123 -9.00 -12.08 -6.52
CA THR A 123 -9.36 -11.13 -7.58
C THR A 123 -9.89 -9.81 -6.99
N GLU A 124 -10.00 -8.75 -7.79
CA GLU A 124 -10.74 -7.54 -7.37
C GLU A 124 -12.14 -7.88 -6.85
N LEU A 125 -12.82 -8.80 -7.53
CA LEU A 125 -14.18 -9.20 -7.19
C LEU A 125 -14.25 -9.85 -5.80
N ASP A 126 -13.27 -10.66 -5.43
CA ASP A 126 -13.20 -11.28 -4.10
C ASP A 126 -13.01 -10.22 -3.01
N VAL A 127 -12.15 -9.21 -3.28
CA VAL A 127 -11.96 -8.06 -2.39
C VAL A 127 -13.26 -7.28 -2.22
N TRP A 128 -13.99 -6.99 -3.31
CA TRP A 128 -15.26 -6.27 -3.25
C TRP A 128 -16.36 -7.08 -2.56
N LYS A 129 -16.46 -8.37 -2.84
CA LYS A 129 -17.40 -9.29 -2.15
C LYS A 129 -17.16 -9.33 -0.65
N TYR A 130 -15.90 -9.48 -0.23
CA TYR A 130 -15.56 -9.51 1.19
C TYR A 130 -15.82 -8.17 1.86
N THR A 131 -15.43 -7.07 1.19
CA THR A 131 -15.71 -5.70 1.64
C THR A 131 -17.20 -5.48 1.90
N ALA A 132 -18.05 -5.87 0.96
CA ALA A 132 -19.51 -5.74 1.07
C ALA A 132 -20.09 -6.65 2.15
N THR A 133 -19.68 -7.92 2.19
CA THR A 133 -20.16 -8.92 3.17
C THR A 133 -19.87 -8.50 4.62
N HIS A 134 -18.76 -7.81 4.84
CA HIS A 134 -18.31 -7.40 6.17
C HIS A 134 -18.50 -5.91 6.47
N ASN A 135 -19.20 -5.17 5.60
CA ASN A 135 -19.41 -3.72 5.76
C ASN A 135 -18.11 -2.95 6.03
N ILE A 136 -17.02 -3.35 5.36
CA ILE A 136 -15.71 -2.73 5.55
C ILE A 136 -15.76 -1.31 4.94
N PRO A 137 -15.31 -0.27 5.67
CA PRO A 137 -15.23 1.07 5.11
C PRO A 137 -14.37 1.14 3.86
N VAL A 138 -14.82 1.93 2.89
CA VAL A 138 -14.16 2.11 1.59
C VAL A 138 -13.75 3.56 1.42
N ASN A 139 -12.55 3.78 0.87
CA ASN A 139 -12.09 5.13 0.58
C ASN A 139 -13.00 5.81 -0.46
N PRO A 140 -13.48 7.04 -0.22
CA PRO A 140 -14.44 7.69 -1.11
C PRO A 140 -13.91 7.98 -2.51
N LEU A 141 -12.60 7.85 -2.76
CA LEU A 141 -12.05 7.93 -4.11
C LEU A 141 -12.50 6.76 -5.00
N TYR A 142 -12.84 5.59 -4.45
CA TYR A 142 -13.32 4.46 -5.26
C TYR A 142 -14.66 4.79 -5.95
N SER A 143 -15.56 5.54 -5.30
CA SER A 143 -16.82 5.97 -5.94
C SER A 143 -16.63 7.05 -7.01
N LYS A 144 -15.43 7.66 -7.07
CA LYS A 144 -15.02 8.60 -8.13
C LYS A 144 -14.34 7.88 -9.30
N GLY A 145 -14.39 6.55 -9.35
CA GLY A 145 -13.86 5.74 -10.45
C GLY A 145 -12.38 5.37 -10.34
N TYR A 146 -11.69 5.69 -9.23
CA TYR A 146 -10.32 5.23 -9.01
C TYR A 146 -10.29 3.75 -8.63
N ARG A 147 -9.53 2.92 -9.34
CA ARG A 147 -9.34 1.49 -9.01
C ARG A 147 -8.07 1.21 -8.19
N SER A 148 -7.06 2.07 -8.29
CA SER A 148 -5.83 1.98 -7.50
C SER A 148 -5.40 3.33 -6.95
N LEU A 149 -5.24 3.43 -5.63
CA LEU A 149 -4.96 4.69 -4.93
C LEU A 149 -3.47 4.84 -4.62
N GLY A 150 -2.90 5.98 -4.99
CA GLY A 150 -1.48 6.31 -4.83
C GLY A 150 -1.25 7.69 -4.21
N CYS A 151 -0.30 8.42 -4.79
CA CYS A 151 -0.15 9.86 -4.59
C CYS A 151 -1.05 10.58 -5.60
N THR A 152 -1.59 11.75 -5.25
CA THR A 152 -2.47 12.55 -6.12
C THR A 152 -1.95 12.72 -7.54
N PRO A 153 -0.67 13.10 -7.80
CA PRO A 153 -0.20 13.30 -9.16
C PRO A 153 0.14 11.99 -9.90
N CYS A 154 0.01 10.83 -9.26
CA CYS A 154 0.43 9.54 -9.80
C CYS A 154 -0.74 8.55 -9.90
N MET A 155 -1.98 9.03 -9.84
CA MET A 155 -3.19 8.22 -9.96
C MET A 155 -4.25 8.93 -10.82
N ALA A 156 -4.98 8.18 -11.61
CA ALA A 156 -6.11 8.62 -12.42
C ALA A 156 -7.30 7.66 -12.26
N PRO A 157 -8.55 8.13 -12.47
CA PRO A 157 -9.72 7.26 -12.55
C PRO A 157 -9.64 6.28 -13.74
N GLY A 158 -10.31 5.14 -13.61
CA GLY A 158 -10.51 4.18 -14.70
C GLY A 158 -9.32 3.28 -15.00
N GLY A 159 -9.48 2.48 -16.07
CA GLY A 159 -8.51 1.48 -16.50
C GLY A 159 -9.12 0.12 -16.80
N GLU A 160 -8.63 -0.60 -17.80
CA GLU A 160 -8.97 -2.01 -18.02
C GLU A 160 -8.34 -2.89 -16.92
N LEU A 161 -7.06 -2.64 -16.64
CA LEU A 161 -6.32 -3.27 -15.55
C LEU A 161 -6.47 -2.45 -14.27
N GLU A 162 -6.52 -3.12 -13.12
CA GLU A 162 -6.77 -2.48 -11.81
C GLU A 162 -5.83 -1.31 -11.49
N ARG A 163 -4.60 -1.37 -12.03
CA ARG A 163 -3.54 -0.40 -11.78
C ARG A 163 -3.18 0.51 -12.96
N SER A 164 -3.90 0.45 -14.09
CA SER A 164 -3.51 1.25 -15.26
C SER A 164 -3.68 2.77 -15.06
N GLY A 165 -4.42 3.20 -14.04
CA GLY A 165 -4.47 4.61 -13.63
C GLY A 165 -3.20 5.11 -12.94
N ARG A 166 -2.19 4.27 -12.70
CA ARG A 166 -1.00 4.61 -11.92
C ARG A 166 0.14 5.09 -12.81
N TRP A 167 0.81 6.18 -12.40
CA TRP A 167 2.01 6.72 -13.07
C TRP A 167 1.88 7.04 -14.57
N GLN A 168 0.65 7.29 -15.04
CA GLN A 168 0.39 7.64 -16.43
C GLN A 168 1.26 8.80 -16.91
N ASN A 169 1.83 8.66 -18.10
CA ASN A 169 2.72 9.65 -18.72
C ASN A 169 4.02 9.90 -17.93
N THR A 170 4.51 8.89 -17.21
CA THR A 170 5.82 8.94 -16.52
C THR A 170 6.66 7.70 -16.85
N PRO A 171 7.99 7.71 -16.60
CA PRO A 171 8.84 6.53 -16.82
C PRO A 171 8.48 5.27 -15.99
N LEU A 172 7.53 5.35 -15.05
CA LEU A 172 7.09 4.22 -14.21
C LEU A 172 5.68 3.72 -14.58
N GLU A 173 5.14 4.11 -15.72
CA GLU A 173 3.86 3.61 -16.21
C GLU A 173 3.89 2.07 -16.32
N GLY A 174 2.85 1.41 -15.80
CA GLY A 174 2.78 -0.06 -15.70
C GLY A 174 3.69 -0.71 -14.65
N GLY A 175 4.54 0.07 -13.95
CA GLY A 175 5.55 -0.46 -13.03
C GLY A 175 5.16 -0.53 -11.55
N GLU A 176 6.18 -0.83 -10.74
CA GLU A 176 6.11 -0.93 -9.29
C GLU A 176 6.83 0.21 -8.55
N CYS A 177 6.29 0.60 -7.40
CA CYS A 177 6.80 1.73 -6.63
C CYS A 177 8.02 1.42 -5.75
N GLY A 178 8.54 0.20 -5.76
CA GLY A 178 9.67 -0.23 -4.92
C GLY A 178 9.27 -0.91 -3.59
N ILE A 179 8.08 -0.66 -3.04
CA ILE A 179 7.64 -1.26 -1.75
C ILE A 179 7.63 -2.79 -1.79
N HIS A 180 7.21 -3.37 -2.92
CA HIS A 180 7.09 -4.82 -3.08
C HIS A 180 8.17 -5.35 -4.02
N THR A 181 9.17 -4.56 -4.38
CA THR A 181 10.25 -5.07 -5.21
C THR A 181 11.13 -5.96 -4.34
N LEU A 182 11.28 -7.22 -4.74
CA LEU A 182 12.31 -8.10 -4.23
C LEU A 182 13.64 -7.51 -4.72
N GLU A 183 14.24 -6.60 -3.95
CA GLU A 183 15.64 -6.27 -4.15
C GLU A 183 16.43 -7.53 -3.81
N THR A 184 17.15 -8.08 -4.78
CA THR A 184 18.31 -8.91 -4.45
C THR A 184 19.21 -8.02 -3.60
N SER A 185 19.58 -8.49 -2.41
CA SER A 185 20.68 -7.89 -1.66
C SER A 185 21.84 -7.64 -2.64
N ASP A 186 22.37 -6.41 -2.61
CA ASP A 186 23.58 -5.92 -3.29
C ASP A 186 23.32 -4.87 -4.40
N ALA A 187 23.19 -3.62 -3.94
CA ALA A 187 23.83 -2.45 -4.54
C ALA A 187 24.26 -1.49 -3.41
#